data_AF-A0A7C5ZDD0-F1
#
_entry.id   AF-A0A7C5ZDD0-F1
#
_cell.length_a   1.000
_cell.length_b   1.000
_cell.length_c   1.000
_cell.angle_alpha   90.00
_cell.angle_beta   90.00
_cell.angle_gamma   90.00
#
_symmetry.space_group_name_H-M   'P 1'
#
loop_
_entity.id
_entity.type
_entity.pdbx_description
1 polymer ?
#
loop_
_entity_poly.entity_id
_entity_poly.type
_entity_poly.pdbx_seq_one_letter_code
_entity_poly.pdbx_strand_id
1 'polypeptide(L)'
;MENLYEKVAYLRGLAEGLGINEDSKEGRLLLSIIDVLDEFADAINELDVKQAELEDVVDSIDEDLEKLEDEVYESYDEDYDDYYDDEDDEDLVEVTCPNCKVTFYLEEDEYLNEDEIECPNCNEIIYLDELEDEFDDEDEEYEDEEDDEYKKDK
;
A
#
# COMPACT_ATOMS: atom_id res chain seq x y z
N MET A 1 16.93 14.52 -14.37
CA MET A 1 17.11 13.59 -15.52
C MET A 1 18.00 14.11 -16.67
N GLU A 2 18.87 15.10 -16.45
CA GLU A 2 19.61 15.83 -17.51
C GLU A 2 20.54 15.00 -18.42
N ASN A 3 20.79 13.74 -18.10
CA ASN A 3 21.77 12.94 -18.82
C ASN A 3 21.23 12.25 -20.09
N LEU A 4 19.91 12.19 -20.30
CA LEU A 4 19.34 11.51 -21.48
C LEU A 4 19.57 12.30 -22.77
N TYR A 5 19.25 13.60 -22.79
CA TYR A 5 19.51 14.47 -23.93
C TYR A 5 21.00 14.52 -24.29
N GLU A 6 21.89 14.61 -23.29
CA GLU A 6 23.34 14.60 -23.52
C GLU A 6 23.79 13.28 -24.16
N LYS A 7 23.24 12.15 -23.71
CA LYS A 7 23.54 10.84 -24.30
C LYS A 7 23.02 10.72 -25.73
N VAL A 8 21.81 11.18 -26.02
CA VAL A 8 21.25 11.16 -27.38
C VAL A 8 22.07 12.08 -28.31
N ALA A 9 22.42 13.28 -27.85
CA ALA A 9 23.29 14.19 -28.59
C ALA A 9 24.68 13.60 -28.86
N TYR A 10 25.26 12.91 -27.87
CA TYR A 10 26.52 12.18 -28.04
C TYR A 10 26.40 11.06 -29.08
N LEU A 11 25.31 10.28 -29.08
CA LEU A 11 25.06 9.24 -30.09
C LEU A 11 24.89 9.84 -31.49
N ARG A 12 24.19 10.97 -31.61
CA ARG A 12 24.06 11.73 -32.87
C ARG A 12 25.44 12.14 -33.40
N GLY A 13 26.27 12.75 -32.55
CA GLY A 13 27.63 13.15 -32.93
C GLY A 13 28.54 11.97 -33.27
N LEU A 14 28.40 10.83 -32.58
CA LEU A 14 29.13 9.61 -32.89
C LEU A 14 28.70 9.04 -34.25
N ALA A 15 27.41 9.05 -34.57
CA ALA A 15 26.89 8.61 -35.85
C ALA A 15 27.45 9.46 -37.00
N GLU A 16 27.47 10.78 -36.84
CA GLU A 16 28.10 11.70 -37.79
C GLU A 16 29.60 11.44 -37.95
N GLY A 17 30.33 11.25 -36.85
CA GLY A 17 31.77 10.98 -36.86
C GLY A 17 32.16 9.66 -37.54
N LEU A 18 31.25 8.67 -37.52
CA LEU A 18 31.40 7.40 -38.24
C LEU A 18 30.99 7.48 -39.72
N GLY A 19 30.47 8.62 -40.16
CA GLY A 19 29.95 8.79 -41.51
C GLY A 19 28.65 8.02 -41.76
N ILE A 20 27.88 7.73 -40.70
CA ILE A 20 26.56 7.11 -40.83
C ILE A 20 25.61 8.13 -41.43
N ASN A 21 24.93 7.73 -42.50
CA ASN A 21 24.01 8.57 -43.23
C ASN A 21 22.82 7.77 -43.79
N GLU A 22 21.88 8.46 -44.43
CA GLU A 22 20.67 7.84 -44.97
C GLU A 22 20.87 7.03 -46.26
N ASP A 23 22.08 7.01 -46.83
CA ASP A 23 22.33 6.34 -48.11
C ASP A 23 22.21 4.81 -47.97
N SER A 24 22.59 4.27 -46.81
CA SER A 24 22.48 2.85 -46.48
C SER A 24 21.16 2.53 -45.75
N LYS A 25 20.77 1.25 -45.75
CA LYS A 25 19.58 0.81 -44.98
C LYS A 25 19.89 0.79 -43.48
N GLU A 26 21.10 0.37 -43.16
CA GLU A 26 21.65 0.30 -41.81
C GLU A 26 21.76 1.70 -41.20
N GLY A 27 22.25 2.68 -41.96
CA GLY A 27 22.37 4.05 -41.50
C GLY A 27 21.02 4.73 -41.26
N ARG A 28 20.03 4.50 -42.14
CA ARG A 28 18.64 4.91 -41.89
C ARG A 28 18.09 4.31 -40.60
N LEU A 29 18.27 3.01 -40.39
CA LEU A 29 17.82 2.35 -39.16
C LEU A 29 18.46 2.96 -37.91
N LEU A 30 19.78 3.17 -37.92
CA LEU A 30 20.51 3.72 -36.78
C LEU A 30 20.09 5.16 -36.47
N LEU A 31 19.93 6.01 -37.49
CA LEU A 31 19.44 7.38 -37.30
C LEU A 31 18.02 7.38 -36.73
N SER A 32 17.11 6.54 -37.25
CA SER A 32 15.75 6.42 -36.70
C SER A 32 15.74 5.91 -35.26
N ILE A 33 16.66 5.01 -34.87
CA ILE A 33 16.80 4.61 -33.47
C ILE A 33 17.19 5.80 -32.60
N ILE A 34 18.12 6.63 -33.05
CA ILE A 34 18.53 7.83 -32.30
C ILE A 34 17.36 8.83 -32.19
N ASP A 35 16.57 9.01 -33.25
CA ASP A 35 15.37 9.86 -33.21
C ASP A 35 14.35 9.34 -32.19
N VAL A 36 14.08 8.04 -32.16
CA VAL A 36 13.20 7.44 -31.14
C VAL A 36 13.77 7.64 -29.73
N LEU A 37 15.08 7.51 -29.54
CA LEU A 37 15.69 7.76 -28.23
C LEU A 37 15.56 9.23 -27.79
N ASP A 38 15.51 10.17 -28.73
CA ASP A 38 15.23 11.59 -28.47
C ASP A 38 13.79 11.78 -27.97
N GLU A 39 12.82 11.16 -28.64
CA GLU A 39 11.41 11.16 -28.21
C GLU A 39 11.24 10.53 -26.82
N PHE A 40 12.02 9.49 -26.50
CA PHE A 40 12.04 8.90 -25.16
C PHE A 40 12.63 9.87 -24.13
N ALA A 41 13.68 10.62 -24.47
CA ALA A 41 14.24 11.62 -23.58
C ALA A 41 13.20 12.70 -23.25
N ASP A 42 12.45 13.16 -24.26
CA ASP A 42 11.33 14.10 -24.08
C ASP A 42 10.24 13.54 -23.16
N ALA A 43 9.75 12.33 -23.44
CA ALA A 43 8.68 11.72 -22.67
C ALA A 43 9.07 11.49 -21.20
N ILE A 44 10.32 11.09 -20.95
CA ILE A 44 10.84 10.87 -19.60
C ILE A 44 11.00 12.19 -18.85
N ASN A 45 11.45 13.25 -19.51
CA ASN A 45 11.55 14.57 -18.89
C ASN A 45 10.17 15.16 -18.56
N GLU A 46 9.18 14.97 -19.44
CA GLU A 46 7.79 15.34 -19.14
C GLU A 46 7.22 14.55 -17.95
N LEU A 47 7.55 13.27 -17.85
CA LEU A 47 7.15 12.43 -16.73
C LEU A 47 7.77 12.91 -15.40
N ASP A 48 9.05 13.30 -15.39
CA ASP A 48 9.73 13.87 -14.22
C ASP A 48 8.99 15.11 -13.68
N VAL A 49 8.60 16.02 -14.58
CA VAL A 49 7.84 17.23 -14.22
C VAL A 49 6.47 16.86 -13.62
N LYS A 50 5.74 15.96 -14.27
CA LYS A 50 4.43 15.51 -13.76
C LYS A 50 4.52 14.77 -12.43
N GLN A 51 5.62 14.05 -12.19
CA GLN A 51 5.86 13.40 -10.91
C GLN A 51 6.09 14.44 -9.81
N ALA A 52 6.90 15.47 -10.07
CA ALA A 52 7.11 16.55 -9.11
C ALA A 52 5.78 17.28 -8.80
N GLU A 53 4.95 17.54 -9.81
CA GLU A 53 3.61 18.13 -9.61
C GLU A 53 2.70 17.23 -8.77
N LEU A 54 2.81 15.90 -8.89
CA LEU A 54 2.06 14.96 -8.06
C LEU A 54 2.55 14.94 -6.61
N GLU A 55 3.86 15.07 -6.39
CA GLU A 55 4.45 15.17 -5.05
C GLU A 55 3.89 16.40 -4.33
N ASP A 56 3.86 17.56 -4.98
CA ASP A 56 3.24 18.79 -4.43
C ASP A 56 1.76 18.59 -4.07
N VAL A 57 1.01 17.83 -4.87
CA VAL A 57 -0.41 17.52 -4.60
C VAL A 57 -0.55 16.59 -3.39
N VAL A 58 0.32 15.59 -3.26
CA VAL A 58 0.30 14.67 -2.12
C VAL A 58 0.64 15.42 -0.83
N ASP A 59 1.64 16.29 -0.86
CA ASP A 59 1.99 17.13 0.28
C ASP A 59 0.82 18.04 0.68
N SER A 60 0.11 18.62 -0.30
CA SER A 60 -1.10 19.41 -0.01
C SER A 60 -2.21 18.59 0.62
N ILE A 61 -2.37 17.31 0.25
CA ILE A 61 -3.36 16.42 0.85
C ILE A 61 -2.95 16.11 2.29
N ASP A 62 -1.67 15.81 2.52
CA ASP A 62 -1.13 15.54 3.86
C ASP A 62 -1.37 16.73 4.81
N GLU A 63 -1.05 17.94 4.36
CA GLU A 63 -1.32 19.17 5.13
C GLU A 63 -2.82 19.41 5.41
N ASP A 64 -3.70 19.02 4.49
CA ASP A 64 -5.15 19.15 4.69
C ASP A 64 -5.70 18.08 5.64
N LEU A 65 -5.12 16.88 5.63
CA LEU A 65 -5.45 15.82 6.58
C LEU A 65 -4.95 16.18 7.98
N GLU A 66 -3.73 16.69 8.13
CA GLU A 66 -3.21 17.17 9.43
C GLU A 66 -4.15 18.19 10.06
N LYS A 67 -4.64 19.18 9.30
CA LYS A 67 -5.61 20.17 9.79
C LYS A 67 -6.93 19.54 10.23
N LEU A 68 -7.37 18.49 9.52
CA LEU A 68 -8.60 17.78 9.86
C LEU A 68 -8.40 16.92 11.11
N GLU A 69 -7.24 16.28 11.25
CA GLU A 69 -6.85 15.55 12.45
C GLU A 69 -6.82 16.48 13.66
N ASP A 70 -6.23 17.67 13.53
CA ASP A 70 -6.25 18.68 14.60
C ASP A 70 -7.69 19.10 14.92
N GLU A 71 -8.52 19.47 13.94
CA GLU A 71 -9.91 19.90 14.19
C GLU A 71 -10.77 18.80 14.83
N VAL A 72 -10.59 17.56 14.39
CA VAL A 72 -11.36 16.42 14.91
C VAL A 72 -10.81 16.04 16.27
N TYR A 73 -9.52 15.70 16.40
CA TYR A 73 -8.94 15.15 17.62
C TYR A 73 -8.68 16.19 18.71
N GLU A 74 -8.31 17.45 18.42
CA GLU A 74 -8.24 18.49 19.48
C GLU A 74 -9.65 18.81 20.03
N SER A 75 -10.72 18.61 19.26
CA SER A 75 -12.09 18.76 19.76
C SER A 75 -12.52 17.68 20.75
N TYR A 76 -11.77 16.57 20.84
CA TYR A 76 -12.01 15.48 21.80
C TYR A 76 -11.15 15.59 23.08
N ASP A 77 -10.17 16.51 23.16
CA ASP A 77 -9.15 16.54 24.24
C ASP A 77 -9.35 17.65 25.31
N GLU A 78 -10.55 18.26 25.40
CA GLU A 78 -10.88 19.17 26.53
C GLU A 78 -11.96 18.64 27.50
N ASP A 79 -12.53 17.44 27.29
CA ASP A 79 -13.56 16.88 28.20
C ASP A 79 -13.58 15.33 28.30
N TYR A 80 -12.51 14.61 27.94
CA TYR A 80 -12.45 13.14 28.04
C TYR A 80 -11.26 12.60 28.87
N ASP A 81 -11.02 13.19 30.05
CA ASP A 81 -10.16 12.60 31.10
C ASP A 81 -10.98 11.96 32.25
N ASP A 82 -12.24 11.55 32.02
CA ASP A 82 -13.01 10.77 33.01
C ASP A 82 -14.20 9.97 32.44
N TYR A 83 -14.17 9.55 31.17
CA TYR A 83 -15.16 8.62 30.60
C TYR A 83 -14.56 7.70 29.52
N TYR A 84 -13.34 7.19 29.74
CA TYR A 84 -13.12 5.77 29.44
C TYR A 84 -13.79 4.98 30.57
N ASP A 85 -15.12 5.08 30.61
CA ASP A 85 -15.91 3.97 31.08
C ASP A 85 -15.90 3.00 29.91
N ASP A 86 -15.24 1.89 30.16
CA ASP A 86 -15.18 0.66 29.39
C ASP A 86 -16.59 0.03 29.37
N GLU A 87 -17.61 0.79 28.93
CA GLU A 87 -19.04 0.43 28.96
C GLU A 87 -19.77 0.93 27.68
N ASP A 88 -19.13 0.82 26.52
CA ASP A 88 -19.83 0.82 25.22
C ASP A 88 -19.11 -0.07 24.18
N ASP A 89 -18.28 -1.01 24.65
CA ASP A 89 -18.22 -2.31 23.99
C ASP A 89 -19.56 -2.96 24.32
N GLU A 90 -20.59 -2.71 23.49
CA GLU A 90 -21.66 -3.70 23.36
C GLU A 90 -20.92 -5.02 23.14
N ASP A 91 -21.09 -5.98 24.05
CA ASP A 91 -20.37 -7.24 24.04
C ASP A 91 -20.58 -7.92 22.67
N LEU A 92 -19.71 -7.70 21.69
CA LEU A 92 -19.92 -8.12 20.31
C LEU A 92 -19.04 -9.33 20.03
N VAL A 93 -19.66 -10.44 19.65
CA VAL A 93 -19.01 -11.71 19.31
C VAL A 93 -18.76 -11.76 17.80
N GLU A 94 -17.50 -11.97 17.41
CA GLU A 94 -17.11 -12.20 16.02
C GLU A 94 -17.46 -13.62 15.57
N VAL A 95 -18.33 -13.76 14.57
CA VAL A 95 -18.74 -15.06 14.03
C VAL A 95 -18.39 -15.15 12.55
N THR A 96 -17.68 -16.21 12.17
CA THR A 96 -17.36 -16.50 10.78
C THR A 96 -18.29 -17.57 10.22
N CYS A 97 -19.05 -17.23 9.17
CA CYS A 97 -19.95 -18.19 8.53
C CYS A 97 -19.17 -19.36 7.90
N PRO A 98 -19.47 -20.63 8.26
CA PRO A 98 -18.77 -21.79 7.71
C PRO A 98 -19.02 -22.01 6.21
N ASN A 99 -20.17 -21.57 5.69
CA ASN A 99 -20.59 -21.79 4.30
C ASN A 99 -20.02 -20.74 3.33
N CYS A 100 -20.08 -19.45 3.68
CA CYS A 100 -19.66 -18.36 2.79
C CYS A 100 -18.35 -17.65 3.23
N LYS A 101 -17.81 -17.99 4.40
CA LYS A 101 -16.57 -17.43 4.97
C LYS A 101 -16.59 -15.91 5.15
N VAL A 102 -17.77 -15.32 5.23
CA VAL A 102 -17.96 -13.93 5.64
C VAL A 102 -18.04 -13.89 7.16
N THR A 103 -17.22 -13.02 7.74
CA THR A 103 -17.23 -12.67 9.15
C THR A 103 -18.23 -11.55 9.40
N PHE A 104 -19.01 -11.69 10.46
CA PHE A 104 -19.96 -10.68 10.93
C PHE A 104 -19.99 -10.68 12.46
N TYR A 105 -20.57 -9.62 13.04
CA TYR A 105 -20.62 -9.39 14.48
C TYR A 105 -22.04 -9.59 14.99
N LEU A 106 -22.16 -10.19 16.17
CA LEU A 106 -23.42 -10.43 16.89
C LEU A 106 -23.31 -9.86 18.29
N GLU A 107 -24.42 -9.44 18.89
CA GLU A 107 -24.46 -9.10 20.32
C GLU A 107 -24.28 -10.39 21.16
N GLU A 108 -23.59 -10.32 22.29
CA GLU A 108 -23.29 -11.45 23.18
C GLU A 108 -24.58 -12.06 23.72
N ASP A 109 -25.59 -11.23 23.97
CA ASP A 109 -26.94 -11.69 24.30
C ASP A 109 -27.56 -12.54 23.17
N GLU A 110 -27.35 -12.20 21.89
CA GLU A 110 -27.82 -13.04 20.78
C GLU A 110 -26.98 -14.32 20.65
N TYR A 111 -25.66 -14.23 20.82
CA TYR A 111 -24.75 -15.37 20.75
C TYR A 111 -24.97 -16.40 21.87
N LEU A 112 -25.27 -15.96 23.10
CA LEU A 112 -25.47 -16.83 24.26
C LEU A 112 -26.91 -17.36 24.40
N ASN A 113 -27.91 -16.69 23.81
CA ASN A 113 -29.31 -17.07 23.95
C ASN A 113 -29.91 -17.78 22.72
N GLU A 114 -29.24 -17.75 21.57
CA GLU A 114 -29.69 -18.43 20.34
C GLU A 114 -28.72 -19.56 19.94
N ASP A 115 -29.21 -20.79 19.83
CA ASP A 115 -28.39 -21.94 19.39
C ASP A 115 -28.15 -21.90 17.85
N GLU A 116 -28.97 -21.13 17.11
CA GLU A 116 -29.03 -21.08 15.64
C GLU A 116 -29.25 -19.65 15.13
N ILE A 117 -28.41 -19.19 14.21
CA ILE A 117 -28.51 -17.86 13.58
C ILE A 117 -28.51 -17.95 12.04
N GLU A 118 -29.13 -16.98 11.36
CA GLU A 118 -29.09 -16.91 9.90
C GLU A 118 -27.91 -16.04 9.42
N CYS A 119 -27.07 -16.58 8.53
CA CYS A 119 -26.00 -15.79 7.94
C CYS A 119 -26.56 -14.63 7.10
N PRO A 120 -26.16 -13.36 7.35
CA PRO A 120 -26.67 -12.20 6.62
C PRO A 120 -26.25 -12.18 5.13
N ASN A 121 -25.22 -12.96 4.77
CA ASN A 121 -24.69 -13.01 3.40
C ASN A 121 -25.27 -14.17 2.56
N CYS A 122 -25.47 -15.36 3.15
CA CYS A 122 -25.92 -16.54 2.39
C CYS A 122 -27.27 -17.12 2.84
N ASN A 123 -27.90 -16.57 3.89
CA ASN A 123 -29.16 -17.05 4.47
C ASN A 123 -29.14 -18.53 4.91
N GLU A 124 -27.95 -19.12 5.05
CA GLU A 124 -27.82 -20.46 5.63
C GLU A 124 -27.79 -20.36 7.16
N ILE A 125 -28.37 -21.36 7.83
CA ILE A 125 -28.41 -21.45 9.29
C ILE A 125 -27.03 -21.88 9.79
N ILE A 126 -26.51 -21.16 10.79
CA ILE A 126 -25.26 -21.43 11.50
C ILE A 126 -25.64 -21.91 12.90
N TYR A 127 -25.09 -23.05 13.30
CA TYR A 127 -25.22 -23.59 14.65
C TYR A 127 -24.05 -23.08 15.50
N LEU A 128 -24.33 -22.32 16.55
CA LEU A 128 -23.30 -21.67 17.36
C LEU A 128 -22.58 -22.66 18.30
N ASP A 129 -23.28 -23.68 18.79
CA ASP A 129 -22.74 -24.76 19.64
C ASP A 129 -21.57 -25.54 19.02
N GLU A 130 -21.44 -25.55 17.68
CA GLU A 130 -20.40 -26.31 16.96
C GLU A 130 -19.13 -25.47 16.67
N LEU A 131 -19.08 -24.20 17.10
CA LEU A 131 -17.97 -23.28 16.85
C LEU A 131 -16.95 -23.21 18.00
N GLU A 132 -17.23 -23.79 19.16
CA GLU A 132 -16.37 -23.72 20.37
C GLU A 132 -15.11 -24.61 20.34
N ASP A 133 -14.93 -25.49 19.34
CA ASP A 133 -13.97 -26.61 19.40
C ASP A 133 -12.62 -26.40 18.63
N GLU A 134 -12.26 -25.21 18.15
CA GLU A 134 -11.05 -25.00 17.31
C GLU A 134 -9.94 -24.08 17.89
N PHE A 135 -9.94 -23.79 19.20
CA PHE A 135 -8.81 -23.15 19.88
C PHE A 135 -8.09 -24.14 20.81
N ASP A 136 -7.35 -25.08 20.22
CA ASP A 136 -6.38 -25.91 20.94
C ASP A 136 -5.01 -25.21 20.90
N ASP A 137 -4.44 -24.98 22.07
CA ASP A 137 -3.20 -24.26 22.39
C ASP A 137 -1.97 -24.75 21.59
N GLU A 138 -1.32 -23.88 20.82
CA GLU A 138 0.13 -23.98 20.55
C GLU A 138 0.80 -22.60 20.74
N ASP A 139 1.19 -22.34 22.00
CA ASP A 139 2.18 -21.34 22.39
C ASP A 139 3.51 -21.58 21.63
N GLU A 140 3.82 -20.77 20.61
CA GLU A 140 5.21 -20.62 20.13
C GLU A 140 5.89 -19.47 20.88
N GLU A 141 6.68 -19.85 21.89
CA GLU A 141 7.61 -19.02 22.65
C GLU A 141 8.72 -18.49 21.70
N TYR A 142 8.72 -17.19 21.40
CA TYR A 142 9.80 -16.53 20.66
C TYR A 142 11.00 -16.25 21.60
N GLU A 143 12.09 -16.99 21.44
CA GLU A 143 13.39 -16.65 22.04
C GLU A 143 14.05 -15.50 21.26
N ASP A 144 14.19 -14.34 21.90
CA ASP A 144 15.01 -13.21 21.44
C ASP A 144 16.50 -13.59 21.46
N GLU A 145 17.15 -13.74 20.29
CA GLU A 145 18.61 -13.73 20.18
C GLU A 145 19.11 -12.33 19.77
N GLU A 146 19.73 -11.64 20.72
CA GLU A 146 20.40 -10.34 20.57
C GLU A 146 21.51 -10.36 19.51
N ASP A 147 21.46 -9.37 18.60
CA ASP A 147 22.54 -8.98 17.69
C ASP A 147 23.80 -8.53 18.46
N ASP A 148 24.89 -9.29 18.34
CA ASP A 148 26.19 -8.90 18.88
C ASP A 148 27.32 -9.23 17.88
N GLU A 149 27.40 -8.48 16.77
CA GLU A 149 28.57 -8.53 15.87
C GLU A 149 29.19 -7.14 15.61
N TYR A 150 29.78 -6.57 16.68
CA TYR A 150 30.91 -5.64 16.54
C TYR A 150 32.19 -6.30 17.07
N LYS A 151 33.03 -6.85 16.17
CA LYS A 151 34.51 -6.67 16.19
C LYS A 151 35.22 -7.47 15.08
N LYS A 152 35.89 -6.70 14.20
CA LYS A 152 37.28 -6.84 13.73
C LYS A 152 37.76 -8.23 13.27
N ASP A 153 38.10 -8.30 11.98
CA ASP A 153 39.36 -8.90 11.50
C ASP A 153 39.79 -8.12 10.24
N LYS A 154 40.98 -7.52 10.12
CA LYS A 154 42.36 -8.02 10.16
C LYS A 154 42.75 -8.84 8.94
#